data_AF-A0A1Y6CLM5-F1
#
_entry.id   AF-A0A1Y6CLM5-F1
#
_cell.length_a   1.000
_cell.length_b   1.000
_cell.length_c   1.000
_cell.angle_alpha   90.00
_cell.angle_beta   90.00
_cell.angle_gamma   90.00
#
_symmetry.space_group_name_H-M   'P 1'
#
loop_
_entity.id
_entity.type
_entity.pdbx_description
1 polymer ?
#
loop_
_entity_poly.entity_id
_entity_poly.type
_entity_poly.pdbx_seq_one_letter_code
_entity_poly.pdbx_strand_id
1 'polypeptide(L)'
;MPDRPVLPASPHEPPGRPTPQQALSDRRFGLLLAAMALVLGIGRPLLSGATPWWPAAVLAGILAAAALAAPALLAPLNRSAQLAGRNLRAALSVAAMAALFFGLVTPLAAAMRLSGRRPLALRRDASAATYWIPRDPPGPSGDSLRRPF
;
A
#
# COMPACT_ATOMS: atom_id res chain seq x y z
N MET A 1 -25.18 -9.94 42.66
CA MET A 1 -24.70 -9.76 41.28
C MET A 1 -23.18 -9.95 41.33
N PRO A 2 -22.65 -11.16 41.06
CA PRO A 2 -21.21 -11.38 41.12
C PRO A 2 -20.56 -11.06 39.77
N ASP A 3 -19.47 -10.32 39.84
CA ASP A 3 -18.61 -9.90 38.73
C ASP A 3 -18.15 -11.08 37.89
N ARG A 4 -18.30 -10.96 36.56
CA ARG A 4 -17.68 -11.89 35.63
C ARG A 4 -16.20 -11.52 35.48
N PRO A 5 -15.26 -12.43 35.73
CA PRO A 5 -13.85 -12.17 35.45
C PRO A 5 -13.67 -11.98 33.94
N VAL A 6 -13.17 -10.81 33.54
CA VAL A 6 -12.73 -10.55 32.17
C VAL A 6 -11.46 -11.35 31.94
N LEU A 7 -11.58 -12.47 31.22
CA LEU A 7 -10.44 -13.30 30.85
C LEU A 7 -9.49 -12.52 29.93
N PRO A 8 -8.16 -12.60 30.14
CA PRO A 8 -7.20 -12.04 29.21
C PRO A 8 -7.33 -12.73 27.84
N ALA A 9 -7.32 -11.93 26.77
CA ALA A 9 -7.38 -12.43 25.40
C ALA A 9 -6.29 -13.50 25.17
N SER A 10 -6.72 -14.71 24.82
CA SER A 10 -5.86 -15.88 24.65
C SER A 10 -4.89 -15.72 23.46
N PRO A 11 -3.67 -16.30 23.53
CA PRO A 11 -2.61 -16.19 22.53
C PRO A 11 -2.85 -16.95 21.21
N HIS A 12 -4.12 -17.13 20.82
CA HIS A 12 -4.54 -17.88 19.64
C HIS A 12 -5.58 -17.06 18.86
N GLU A 13 -5.25 -15.82 18.54
CA GLU A 13 -5.97 -15.12 17.47
C GLU A 13 -5.43 -15.64 16.13
N PRO A 14 -6.23 -16.38 15.34
CA PRO A 14 -5.79 -16.83 14.03
C PRO A 14 -5.46 -15.60 13.18
N PRO A 15 -4.40 -15.64 12.35
CA PRO A 15 -3.97 -14.51 11.54
C PRO A 15 -5.18 -13.91 10.82
N GLY A 16 -5.41 -12.62 11.04
CA GLY A 16 -6.59 -11.90 10.56
C GLY A 16 -6.89 -12.30 9.13
N ARG A 17 -8.07 -12.88 8.90
CA ARG A 17 -8.49 -13.30 7.56
C ARG A 17 -8.32 -12.09 6.66
N PRO A 18 -7.62 -12.21 5.50
CA PRO A 18 -7.53 -11.10 4.56
C PRO A 18 -8.95 -10.64 4.29
N THR A 19 -9.26 -9.41 4.71
CA THR A 19 -10.58 -8.82 4.51
C THR A 19 -10.84 -8.89 3.00
N PRO A 20 -11.99 -9.43 2.56
CA PRO A 20 -12.30 -9.51 1.15
C PRO A 20 -12.14 -8.11 0.57
N GLN A 21 -11.12 -7.94 -0.27
CA GLN A 21 -10.84 -6.67 -0.91
C GLN A 21 -12.09 -6.33 -1.70
N GLN A 22 -12.85 -5.33 -1.25
CA GLN A 22 -14.17 -5.00 -1.79
C GLN A 22 -14.01 -4.71 -3.28
N ALA A 23 -14.30 -5.70 -4.11
CA ALA A 23 -14.31 -5.56 -5.55
C ALA A 23 -15.31 -4.47 -5.89
N LEU A 24 -14.88 -3.50 -6.70
CA LEU A 24 -15.75 -2.42 -7.13
C LEU A 24 -16.91 -3.05 -7.93
N SER A 25 -18.14 -2.90 -7.42
CA SER A 25 -19.34 -3.40 -8.09
C SER A 25 -19.40 -2.86 -9.52
N ASP A 26 -19.70 -3.71 -10.51
CA ASP A 26 -19.70 -3.37 -11.95
C ASP A 26 -20.47 -2.07 -12.24
N ARG A 27 -21.56 -1.80 -11.50
CA ARG A 27 -22.36 -0.58 -11.59
C ARG A 27 -21.61 0.68 -11.15
N ARG A 28 -20.84 0.60 -10.08
CA ARG A 28 -20.02 1.72 -9.57
C ARG A 28 -18.86 2.01 -10.52
N PHE A 29 -18.25 0.97 -11.10
CA PHE A 29 -17.22 1.13 -12.12
C PHE A 29 -17.78 1.88 -13.35
N GLY A 30 -18.94 1.45 -13.85
CA GLY A 30 -19.62 2.11 -14.97
C GLY A 30 -19.96 3.58 -14.69
N LEU A 31 -20.46 3.90 -13.49
CA LEU A 31 -20.75 5.28 -13.08
C LEU A 31 -19.50 6.16 -13.01
N LEU A 32 -18.40 5.67 -12.46
CA LEU A 32 -17.13 6.43 -12.40
C LEU A 32 -16.56 6.67 -13.80
N LEU A 33 -16.64 5.68 -14.69
CA LEU A 33 -16.19 5.82 -16.06
C LEU A 33 -17.04 6.85 -16.83
N ALA A 34 -18.37 6.82 -16.65
CA ALA A 34 -19.28 7.81 -17.22
C ALA A 34 -19.01 9.22 -16.69
N ALA A 35 -18.81 9.37 -15.38
CA ALA A 35 -18.46 10.66 -14.77
C ALA A 35 -17.13 11.20 -15.29
N MET A 36 -16.10 10.36 -15.39
CA MET A 36 -14.80 10.72 -15.97
C MET A 36 -14.96 11.17 -17.43
N ALA A 37 -15.69 10.41 -18.24
CA ALA A 37 -15.92 10.72 -19.65
C ALA A 37 -16.74 12.01 -19.83
N LEU A 38 -17.69 12.30 -18.94
CA LEU A 38 -18.44 13.55 -18.90
C LEU A 38 -17.53 14.76 -18.60
N VAL A 39 -16.65 14.62 -17.60
CA VAL A 39 -15.67 15.66 -17.24
C VAL A 39 -14.69 15.93 -18.39
N LEU A 40 -14.21 14.88 -19.07
CA LEU A 40 -13.33 15.07 -20.22
C LEU A 40 -14.05 15.59 -21.47
N GLY A 41 -15.26 15.11 -21.75
CA GLY A 41 -16.01 15.43 -22.98
C GLY A 41 -16.74 16.78 -22.93
N ILE A 42 -17.22 17.18 -21.74
CA ILE A 42 -17.97 18.42 -21.54
C ILE A 42 -17.19 19.40 -20.66
N GLY A 43 -16.60 18.92 -19.57
CA GLY A 43 -15.88 19.79 -18.62
C GLY A 43 -14.62 20.42 -19.22
N ARG A 44 -13.80 19.63 -19.94
CA ARG A 44 -12.55 20.15 -20.54
C ARG A 44 -12.80 21.28 -21.56
N PRO A 45 -13.69 21.16 -22.56
CA PRO A 45 -13.93 22.25 -23.51
C PRO A 45 -14.58 23.48 -22.87
N LEU A 46 -15.40 23.32 -21.82
CA LEU A 46 -15.97 24.46 -21.09
C LEU A 46 -14.93 25.27 -20.30
N LEU A 47 -13.90 24.61 -19.74
CA LEU A 47 -12.87 25.30 -18.95
C LEU A 47 -11.72 25.86 -19.80
N SER A 48 -11.48 25.33 -21.00
CA SER A 48 -10.33 25.74 -21.82
C SER A 48 -10.71 26.52 -23.10
N GLY A 49 -11.99 26.79 -23.34
CA GLY A 49 -12.46 27.49 -24.55
C GLY A 49 -12.15 26.78 -25.87
N ALA A 50 -11.79 25.48 -25.80
CA ALA A 50 -11.44 24.69 -26.98
C ALA A 50 -12.69 24.16 -27.67
N THR A 51 -12.65 24.03 -29.00
CA THR A 51 -13.75 23.46 -29.78
C THR A 51 -14.16 22.12 -29.18
N PRO A 52 -15.44 21.96 -28.75
CA PRO A 52 -15.90 20.69 -28.20
C PRO A 52 -15.74 19.63 -29.29
N TRP A 53 -14.89 18.64 -29.03
CA TRP A 53 -14.72 17.49 -29.91
C TRP A 53 -15.93 16.57 -29.72
N TRP A 54 -17.03 16.93 -30.38
CA TRP A 54 -18.31 16.21 -30.35
C TRP A 54 -18.21 14.68 -30.48
N PRO A 55 -17.29 14.10 -31.29
CA PRO A 55 -17.08 12.64 -31.32
C PRO A 55 -16.70 12.04 -29.97
N ALA A 56 -15.89 12.74 -29.16
CA ALA A 56 -15.50 12.26 -27.83
C ALA A 56 -16.68 12.30 -26.85
N ALA A 57 -17.55 13.31 -26.95
CA ALA A 57 -18.78 13.38 -26.16
C ALA A 57 -19.81 12.30 -26.55
N VAL A 58 -19.95 12.01 -27.85
CA VAL A 58 -20.81 10.92 -28.35
C VAL A 58 -20.26 9.56 -27.92
N LEU A 59 -18.95 9.34 -28.05
CA LEU A 59 -18.30 8.11 -27.58
C LEU A 59 -18.44 7.93 -26.06
N ALA A 60 -18.29 9.01 -25.28
CA ALA A 60 -18.55 9.02 -23.84
C ALA A 60 -20.00 8.65 -23.50
N GLY A 61 -20.97 9.20 -24.25
CA GLY A 61 -22.38 8.88 -24.09
C GLY A 61 -22.71 7.42 -24.43
N ILE A 62 -22.11 6.87 -25.49
CA ILE A 62 -22.26 5.45 -25.87
C ILE A 62 -21.65 4.54 -24.81
N LEU A 63 -20.44 4.86 -24.31
CA LEU A 63 -19.82 4.09 -23.22
C LEU A 63 -20.65 4.15 -21.92
N ALA A 64 -21.20 5.32 -21.59
CA ALA A 64 -22.07 5.49 -20.43
C ALA A 64 -23.39 4.72 -20.60
N ALA A 65 -24.03 4.80 -21.76
CA ALA A 65 -25.26 4.06 -22.06
C ALA A 65 -25.02 2.54 -22.05
N ALA A 66 -23.90 2.05 -22.59
CA ALA A 66 -23.51 0.65 -22.52
C ALA A 66 -23.26 0.19 -21.07
N ALA A 67 -22.66 1.06 -20.25
CA ALA A 67 -22.44 0.79 -18.82
C ALA A 67 -23.73 0.71 -18.00
N LEU A 68 -24.79 1.46 -18.37
CA LEU A 68 -26.09 1.41 -17.70
C LEU A 68 -27.00 0.29 -18.22
N ALA A 69 -27.01 0.03 -19.54
CA ALA A 69 -27.96 -0.91 -20.16
C ALA A 69 -27.50 -2.38 -20.12
N ALA A 70 -26.19 -2.64 -20.14
CA ALA A 70 -25.67 -4.01 -20.21
C ALA A 70 -24.41 -4.20 -19.33
N PRO A 71 -24.53 -4.17 -17.99
CA PRO A 71 -23.40 -4.38 -17.08
C PRO A 71 -22.72 -5.75 -17.26
N ALA A 72 -23.42 -6.74 -17.82
CA ALA A 72 -22.88 -8.07 -18.12
C ALA A 72 -21.80 -8.05 -19.22
N LEU A 73 -21.85 -7.11 -20.19
CA LEU A 73 -20.78 -6.94 -21.18
C LEU A 73 -19.55 -6.24 -20.59
N LEU A 74 -19.71 -5.45 -19.53
CA LEU A 74 -18.60 -4.80 -18.83
C LEU A 74 -17.95 -5.70 -17.76
N ALA A 75 -18.57 -6.81 -17.38
CA ALA A 75 -18.03 -7.77 -16.42
C ALA A 75 -16.60 -8.27 -16.76
N PRO A 76 -16.26 -8.69 -18.00
CA PRO A 76 -14.89 -9.07 -18.34
C PRO A 76 -13.90 -7.89 -18.29
N LEU A 77 -14.35 -6.69 -18.64
CA LEU A 77 -13.53 -5.47 -18.60
C LEU A 77 -13.24 -5.02 -17.16
N ASN A 78 -14.25 -5.08 -16.26
CA ASN A 78 -14.03 -4.79 -14.86
C ASN A 78 -13.06 -5.81 -14.23
N ARG A 79 -13.12 -7.08 -14.65
CA ARG A 79 -12.17 -8.10 -14.17
C ARG A 79 -10.73 -7.82 -14.61
N SER A 80 -10.50 -7.45 -15.87
CA SER A 80 -9.14 -7.12 -16.34
C SER A 80 -8.61 -5.85 -15.68
N ALA A 81 -9.46 -4.82 -15.51
CA ALA A 81 -9.11 -3.60 -14.78
C ALA A 81 -8.77 -3.89 -13.31
N GLN A 82 -9.51 -4.78 -12.65
CA GLN A 82 -9.21 -5.22 -11.29
C GLN A 82 -7.89 -5.99 -11.21
N LEU A 83 -7.62 -6.89 -12.15
CA LEU A 83 -6.37 -7.63 -12.21
C LEU A 83 -5.17 -6.69 -12.42
N ALA A 84 -5.31 -5.73 -13.33
CA ALA A 84 -4.32 -4.68 -13.56
C ALA A 84 -4.12 -3.82 -12.31
N GLY A 85 -5.19 -3.43 -11.63
CA GLY A 85 -5.13 -2.64 -10.39
C GLY A 85 -4.43 -3.38 -9.23
N ARG A 86 -4.63 -4.70 -9.12
CA ARG A 86 -3.91 -5.53 -8.12
C ARG A 86 -2.41 -5.56 -8.41
N ASN A 87 -2.04 -5.84 -9.66
CA ASN A 87 -0.63 -5.90 -10.07
C ASN A 87 0.06 -4.54 -9.95
N LEU A 88 -0.63 -3.46 -10.34
CA LEU A 88 -0.14 -2.10 -10.19
C LEU A 88 0.09 -1.75 -8.72
N ARG A 89 -0.86 -2.07 -7.83
CA ARG A 89 -0.70 -1.80 -6.39
C ARG A 89 0.49 -2.55 -5.80
N ALA A 90 0.69 -3.80 -6.18
CA ALA A 90 1.86 -4.57 -5.76
C ALA A 90 3.16 -3.94 -6.29
N ALA A 91 3.20 -3.58 -7.57
CA ALA A 91 4.34 -2.91 -8.19
C ALA A 91 4.64 -1.57 -7.52
N LEU A 92 3.62 -0.75 -7.23
CA LEU A 92 3.76 0.53 -6.53
C LEU A 92 4.28 0.35 -5.11
N SER A 93 3.85 -0.69 -4.39
CA SER A 93 4.37 -0.97 -3.04
C SER A 93 5.87 -1.30 -3.07
N VAL A 94 6.29 -2.14 -4.02
CA VAL A 94 7.72 -2.47 -4.20
C VAL A 94 8.50 -1.26 -4.67
N ALA A 95 7.97 -0.50 -5.64
CA ALA A 95 8.61 0.69 -6.17
C ALA A 95 8.76 1.78 -5.10
N ALA A 96 7.76 2.00 -4.25
CA ALA A 96 7.84 2.94 -3.13
C ALA A 96 8.92 2.52 -2.13
N MET A 97 8.98 1.23 -1.78
CA MET A 97 10.02 0.71 -0.88
C MET A 97 11.41 0.85 -1.49
N ALA A 98 11.57 0.55 -2.78
CA ALA A 98 12.81 0.75 -3.52
C ALA A 98 13.20 2.23 -3.57
N ALA A 99 12.25 3.13 -3.86
CA ALA A 99 12.50 4.57 -3.90
C ALA A 99 12.93 5.12 -2.53
N LEU A 100 12.29 4.69 -1.44
CA LEU A 100 12.71 5.05 -0.08
C LEU A 100 14.11 4.51 0.23
N PHE A 101 14.38 3.25 -0.09
CA PHE A 101 15.67 2.63 0.20
C PHE A 101 16.80 3.25 -0.62
N PHE A 102 16.64 3.39 -1.93
CA PHE A 102 17.68 3.90 -2.82
C PHE A 102 17.74 5.43 -2.87
N GLY A 103 16.63 6.12 -2.59
CA GLY A 103 16.56 7.58 -2.58
C GLY A 103 16.91 8.22 -1.25
N LEU A 104 16.68 7.53 -0.12
CA LEU A 104 16.95 8.08 1.21
C LEU A 104 17.98 7.26 1.99
N VAL A 105 17.72 5.96 2.19
CA VAL A 105 18.56 5.12 3.08
C VAL A 105 19.97 4.93 2.51
N THR A 106 20.07 4.56 1.24
CA THR A 106 21.33 4.27 0.54
C THR A 106 22.25 5.50 0.46
N PRO A 107 21.80 6.70 0.02
CA PRO A 107 22.66 7.87 -0.02
C PRO A 107 23.05 8.34 1.39
N LEU A 108 22.16 8.22 2.38
CA LEU A 108 22.50 8.54 3.76
C LEU A 108 23.59 7.59 4.30
N ALA A 109 23.44 6.29 4.06
CA ALA A 109 24.45 5.30 4.44
C ALA A 109 25.78 5.51 3.70
N ALA A 110 25.74 5.86 2.42
CA ALA A 110 26.92 6.20 1.64
C ALA A 110 27.62 7.45 2.21
N ALA A 111 26.87 8.51 2.51
CA ALA A 111 27.39 9.73 3.12
C ALA A 111 28.01 9.45 4.50
N MET A 112 27.38 8.63 5.34
CA MET A 112 27.96 8.20 6.63
C MET A 112 29.26 7.42 6.44
N ARG A 113 29.31 6.53 5.45
CA ARG A 113 30.50 5.72 5.12
C ARG A 113 31.65 6.58 4.62
N LEU A 114 31.38 7.58 3.77
CA LEU A 114 32.34 8.58 3.29
C LEU A 114 32.87 9.44 4.45
N SER A 115 32.00 9.83 5.38
CA SER A 115 32.35 10.56 6.61
C SER A 115 33.04 9.70 7.68
N GLY A 116 33.40 8.45 7.38
CA GLY A 116 34.11 7.54 8.29
C GLY A 116 33.26 6.94 9.42
N ARG A 117 31.96 7.27 9.51
CA ARG A 117 31.06 6.75 10.54
C ARG A 117 30.58 5.36 10.14
N ARG A 118 31.02 4.34 10.88
CA ARG A 118 30.60 2.94 10.70
C ARG A 118 29.81 2.48 11.93
N PRO A 119 28.48 2.70 11.96
CA PRO A 119 27.65 2.33 13.11
C PRO A 119 27.60 0.81 13.36
N LEU A 120 27.89 0.01 12.34
CA LEU A 120 28.04 -1.44 12.50
C LEU A 120 29.52 -1.82 12.40
N ALA A 121 29.99 -2.62 13.35
CA ALA A 121 31.32 -3.22 13.33
C ALA A 121 31.37 -4.38 12.30
N LEU A 122 31.39 -4.05 11.00
CA LEU A 122 31.42 -5.05 9.92
C LEU A 122 32.79 -5.71 9.73
N ARG A 123 33.86 -5.15 10.33
CA ARG A 123 35.18 -5.78 10.29
C ARG A 123 35.20 -6.93 11.27
N ARG A 124 35.27 -8.15 10.75
CA ARG A 124 35.62 -9.33 11.55
C ARG A 124 37.08 -9.19 11.98
N ASP A 125 37.29 -9.16 13.27
CA ASP A 125 38.58 -9.27 13.91
C ASP A 125 38.91 -10.76 14.14
N ALA A 126 39.86 -11.29 13.37
CA ALA A 126 40.29 -12.68 13.50
C ALA A 126 41.05 -12.95 14.81
N SER A 127 41.50 -11.90 15.50
CA SER A 127 42.21 -11.98 16.78
C SER A 127 41.29 -11.83 18.00
N ALA A 128 40.01 -11.50 17.79
CA ALA A 128 39.06 -11.32 18.88
C ALA A 128 38.66 -12.67 19.49
N ALA A 129 38.90 -12.82 20.80
CA ALA A 129 38.50 -14.00 21.56
C ALA A 129 36.96 -14.15 21.68
N THR A 130 36.23 -13.04 21.69
CA THR A 130 34.76 -13.03 21.62
C THR A 130 34.26 -11.70 21.07
N TYR A 131 33.14 -11.74 20.34
CA TYR A 131 32.40 -10.55 19.89
C TYR A 131 31.31 -10.14 20.89
N TRP A 132 31.21 -10.86 22.01
CA TRP A 132 30.24 -10.56 23.05
C TRP A 132 30.54 -9.18 23.66
N ILE A 133 29.57 -8.26 23.59
CA ILE A 133 29.67 -6.96 24.23
C ILE A 133 29.17 -7.14 25.67
N PRO A 134 30.06 -7.12 26.68
CA PRO A 134 29.64 -7.24 28.08
C PRO A 134 28.75 -6.04 28.43
N ARG A 135 27.64 -6.31 29.11
CA ARG A 135 26.73 -5.26 29.61
C ARG A 135 26.86 -5.16 31.11
N ASP A 136 27.21 -3.97 31.57
CA ASP A 136 27.29 -3.62 32.99
C ASP A 136 26.56 -2.28 33.19
N PRO A 137 25.49 -2.22 34.00
CA PRO A 137 24.89 -3.30 34.79
C PRO A 137 24.22 -4.39 33.92
N PRO A 138 24.13 -5.63 34.42
CA PRO A 138 23.36 -6.68 33.74
C PRO A 138 21.93 -6.21 33.51
N GLY A 139 21.37 -6.57 32.35
CA GLY A 139 19.99 -6.23 32.00
C GLY A 139 19.00 -6.71 33.07
N PRO A 140 17.79 -6.12 33.14
CA PRO A 140 16.80 -6.45 34.16
C PRO A 140 16.50 -7.96 34.15
N SER A 141 16.30 -8.52 35.36
CA SER A 141 16.11 -9.97 35.55
C SER A 141 14.97 -10.50 34.69
N GLY A 142 15.02 -11.79 34.31
CA GLY A 142 14.00 -12.41 33.43
C GLY A 142 12.57 -12.28 33.94
N ASP A 143 12.38 -12.08 35.24
CA ASP A 143 11.08 -11.80 35.85
C ASP A 143 10.47 -10.45 35.43
N SER A 144 11.29 -9.49 35.00
CA SER A 144 10.85 -8.21 34.45
C SER A 144 10.07 -8.37 33.11
N LEU A 145 10.22 -9.50 32.41
CA LEU A 145 9.45 -9.78 31.19
C LEU A 145 7.97 -10.08 31.48
N ARG A 146 7.63 -10.50 32.71
CA ARG A 146 6.22 -10.70 33.12
C ARG A 146 5.51 -9.39 33.42
N ARG A 147 6.26 -8.33 33.72
CA ARG A 147 5.74 -6.99 34.05
C ARG A 147 6.68 -5.93 33.48
N PRO A 148 6.58 -5.64 32.17
CA PRO A 148 7.16 -4.42 31.68
C PRO A 148 6.35 -3.28 32.33
N PHE A 149 7.02 -2.44 33.12
CA PHE A 149 6.50 -1.30 33.90
C PHE A 149 5.88 -1.66 35.27
#